data_AF-A0A8B8M0Z2-F1
#
_entry.id   AF-A0A8B8M0Z2-F1
#
_cell.length_a   1.000
_cell.length_b   1.000
_cell.length_c   1.000
_cell.angle_alpha   90.00
_cell.angle_beta   90.00
_cell.angle_gamma   90.00
#
_symmetry.space_group_name_H-M   'P 1'
#
loop_
_entity.id
_entity.type
_entity.pdbx_description
1 polymer ?
#
loop_
_entity_poly.entity_id
_entity_poly.type
_entity_poly.pdbx_seq_one_letter_code
_entity_poly.pdbx_strand_id
1 'polypeptide(L)'
;MDPLSALREFTMRGEVEKIVRVNGELRFGEEYTFPCSVETAYRSTKGNRYTLETLVHYIKNHHLKHTEYFQNTIALGIPSVTLPDRKPLLQYLQGILSSTDSIEYRPEDPSFAPNHPLSDDHLHKLDDFDFISMIKAAERPLKDRQSLLECKSRDFYSVLVAATKREEERQRLDSQQRKDGLVAKSRLMGADDDLGYDPAPKPKMHFKGSKIGEGVPIILVPSAFQTLITIYNVKEFLEDGVYIPTDVKVKQMKGARPDCVTVQKKLSRDRVVTAYEVRDKPSSLKPEDWDRVVAVFVLGKEWQFKDWPFKDHVEIFNKN
;
A
#
# COMPACT_ATOMS: atom_id res chain seq x y z
N MET A 1 -18.56 36.79 15.23
CA MET A 1 -17.17 36.55 14.75
C MET A 1 -16.97 35.05 14.66
N ASP A 2 -16.27 34.54 13.64
CA ASP A 2 -16.00 33.10 13.54
C ASP A 2 -14.89 32.65 14.53
N PRO A 3 -14.85 31.36 14.92
CA PRO A 3 -13.90 30.83 15.89
C PRO A 3 -12.43 31.07 15.54
N LEU A 4 -12.07 31.03 14.25
CA LEU A 4 -10.69 31.22 13.81
C LEU A 4 -10.29 32.69 13.96
N SER A 5 -11.17 33.61 13.58
CA SER A 5 -10.95 35.04 13.74
C SER A 5 -10.89 35.45 15.21
N ALA A 6 -11.75 34.89 16.06
CA ALA A 6 -11.70 35.12 17.51
C ALA A 6 -10.37 34.63 18.12
N LEU A 7 -9.90 33.45 17.72
CA LEU A 7 -8.60 32.93 18.15
C LEU A 7 -7.44 33.81 17.68
N ARG A 8 -7.48 34.28 16.44
CA ARG A 8 -6.49 35.20 15.90
C ARG A 8 -6.46 36.52 16.68
N GLU A 9 -7.62 37.11 16.93
CA GLU A 9 -7.73 38.34 17.70
C GLU A 9 -7.14 38.21 19.11
N PHE A 10 -7.51 37.16 19.85
CA PHE A 10 -6.96 36.90 21.18
C PHE A 10 -5.45 36.62 21.14
N THR A 11 -4.97 35.96 20.08
CA THR A 11 -3.53 35.74 19.88
C THR A 11 -2.79 37.05 19.65
N MET A 12 -3.32 37.94 18.81
CA MET A 12 -2.73 39.25 18.52
C MET A 12 -2.75 40.18 19.74
N ARG A 13 -3.77 40.08 20.61
CA ARG A 13 -3.84 40.83 21.88
C ARG A 13 -2.94 40.26 22.98
N GLY A 14 -2.37 39.06 22.79
CA GLY A 14 -1.60 38.37 23.83
C GLY A 14 -2.47 37.79 24.96
N GLU A 15 -3.75 37.53 24.69
CA GLU A 15 -4.76 37.14 25.68
C GLU A 15 -5.14 35.66 25.60
N VAL A 16 -4.32 34.84 24.94
CA VAL A 16 -4.56 33.39 24.75
C VAL A 16 -4.77 32.66 26.09
N GLU A 17 -4.15 33.13 27.17
CA GLU A 17 -4.31 32.56 28.51
C GLU A 17 -5.70 32.79 29.11
N LYS A 18 -6.44 33.80 28.64
CA LYS A 18 -7.85 34.05 29.03
C LYS A 18 -8.83 33.06 28.40
N ILE A 19 -8.37 32.23 27.45
CA ILE A 19 -9.20 31.20 26.82
C ILE A 19 -9.29 29.99 27.75
N VAL A 20 -10.49 29.74 28.29
CA VAL A 20 -10.75 28.66 29.25
C VAL A 20 -11.71 27.63 28.69
N ARG A 21 -11.47 26.35 29.02
CA ARG A 21 -12.35 25.24 28.64
C ARG A 21 -13.34 24.97 29.76
N VAL A 22 -14.64 24.95 29.44
CA VAL A 22 -15.74 24.66 30.38
C VAL A 22 -16.77 23.79 29.68
N ASN A 23 -17.10 22.61 30.22
CA ASN A 23 -18.17 21.73 29.74
C ASN A 23 -18.14 21.42 28.22
N GLY A 24 -16.96 21.24 27.61
CA GLY A 24 -16.84 20.97 26.18
C GLY A 24 -16.89 22.21 25.29
N GLU A 25 -16.90 23.40 25.87
CA GLU A 25 -16.82 24.69 25.18
C GLU A 25 -15.51 25.42 25.53
N LEU A 26 -15.08 26.30 24.62
CA LEU A 26 -13.98 27.24 24.80
C LEU A 26 -14.56 28.64 24.92
N ARG A 27 -14.29 29.27 26.06
CA ARG A 27 -14.71 30.65 26.38
C ARG A 27 -13.55 31.60 26.18
N PHE A 28 -13.75 32.61 25.36
CA PHE A 28 -12.80 33.67 25.03
C PHE A 28 -13.16 34.90 25.87
N GLY A 29 -12.67 34.93 27.12
CA GLY A 29 -13.13 35.92 28.09
C GLY A 29 -14.64 35.86 28.31
N GLU A 30 -15.29 37.02 28.26
CA GLU A 30 -16.76 37.16 28.30
C GLU A 30 -17.36 37.41 26.90
N GLU A 31 -16.52 37.50 25.87
CA GLU A 31 -16.91 37.98 24.53
C GLU A 31 -17.49 36.87 23.66
N TYR A 32 -16.82 35.70 23.62
CA TYR A 32 -17.19 34.61 22.72
C TYR A 32 -17.16 33.25 23.42
N THR A 33 -18.06 32.36 23.01
CA THR A 33 -18.06 30.95 23.43
C THR A 33 -18.30 30.07 22.22
N PHE A 34 -17.49 29.02 22.08
CA PHE A 34 -17.59 28.09 20.96
C PHE A 34 -17.42 26.64 21.43
N PRO A 35 -18.07 25.65 20.79
CA PRO A 35 -17.80 24.24 21.06
C PRO A 35 -16.33 23.88 20.78
N CYS A 36 -15.71 23.03 21.60
CA CYS A 36 -14.32 22.57 21.40
C CYS A 36 -14.11 21.90 20.02
N SER A 37 -15.11 21.13 19.58
CA SER A 37 -15.11 20.37 18.34
C SER A 37 -15.45 21.19 17.10
N VAL A 38 -15.78 22.48 17.23
CA VAL A 38 -16.16 23.30 16.07
C VAL A 38 -15.01 23.34 15.07
N GLU A 39 -15.31 23.05 13.80
CA GLU A 39 -14.35 23.16 12.73
C GLU A 39 -14.07 24.63 12.42
N THR A 40 -12.80 24.96 12.26
CA THR A 40 -12.37 26.30 11.86
C THR A 40 -12.29 26.41 10.34
N ALA A 41 -12.17 27.63 9.83
CA ALA A 41 -11.95 27.86 8.40
C ALA A 41 -10.56 27.39 7.92
N TYR A 42 -9.64 27.00 8.82
CA TYR A 42 -8.28 26.59 8.46
C TYR A 42 -8.22 25.10 8.07
N ARG A 43 -7.90 24.83 6.80
CA ARG A 43 -7.71 23.50 6.23
C ARG A 43 -6.25 23.06 6.37
N SER A 44 -6.05 21.85 6.92
CA SER A 44 -4.74 21.21 6.95
C SER A 44 -4.27 20.81 5.55
N THR A 45 -2.97 20.65 5.38
CA THR A 45 -2.37 20.05 4.16
C THR A 45 -2.89 18.65 3.83
N LYS A 46 -3.48 17.94 4.81
CA LYS A 46 -4.10 16.62 4.61
C LYS A 46 -5.57 16.70 4.15
N GLY A 47 -6.12 17.90 4.00
CA GLY A 47 -7.46 18.14 3.50
C GLY A 47 -8.53 18.30 4.58
N ASN A 48 -8.30 17.84 5.81
CA ASN A 48 -9.26 18.04 6.92
C ASN A 48 -9.13 19.42 7.55
N ARG A 49 -10.21 19.96 8.12
CA ARG A 49 -10.19 21.23 8.86
C ARG A 49 -9.74 20.99 10.30
N TYR A 50 -9.02 21.96 10.85
CA TYR A 50 -8.67 21.91 12.26
C TYR A 50 -9.86 22.32 13.12
N THR A 51 -10.08 21.60 14.22
CA THR A 51 -11.02 22.02 15.26
C THR A 51 -10.45 23.18 16.06
N LEU A 52 -11.32 23.97 16.69
CA LEU A 52 -10.89 25.08 17.54
C LEU A 52 -10.01 24.59 18.72
N GLU A 53 -10.36 23.47 19.33
CA GLU A 53 -9.55 22.84 20.39
C GLU A 53 -8.13 22.53 19.92
N THR A 54 -7.98 22.01 18.70
CA THR A 54 -6.67 21.72 18.10
C THR A 54 -5.83 22.99 17.97
N LEU A 55 -6.44 24.07 17.46
CA LEU A 55 -5.73 25.33 17.24
C LEU A 55 -5.40 26.07 18.55
N VAL A 56 -6.31 26.07 19.53
CA VAL A 56 -6.06 26.64 20.86
C VAL A 56 -4.94 25.89 21.56
N HIS A 57 -4.95 24.55 21.51
CA HIS A 57 -3.87 23.75 22.08
C HIS A 57 -2.53 24.02 21.38
N TYR A 58 -2.54 24.17 20.05
CA TYR A 58 -1.34 24.53 19.30
C TYR A 58 -0.76 25.88 19.72
N ILE A 59 -1.56 26.95 19.75
CA ILE A 59 -1.03 28.29 20.05
C ILE A 59 -0.49 28.40 21.48
N LYS A 60 -1.11 27.72 22.46
CA LYS A 60 -0.58 27.66 23.84
C LYS A 60 0.76 26.91 23.94
N ASN A 61 1.02 25.98 23.03
CA ASN A 61 2.18 25.09 23.06
C ASN A 61 3.11 25.24 21.84
N HIS A 62 3.04 26.36 21.12
CA HIS A 62 3.77 26.54 19.85
C HIS A 62 5.29 26.59 20.03
N HIS A 63 5.74 26.98 21.22
CA HIS A 63 7.15 27.06 21.64
C HIS A 63 7.82 25.69 21.78
N LEU A 64 7.03 24.62 22.00
CA LEU A 64 7.55 23.26 22.12
C LEU A 64 8.07 22.75 20.76
N LYS A 65 9.11 21.92 20.82
CA LYS A 65 9.57 21.18 19.64
C LYS A 65 8.44 20.29 19.12
N HIS A 66 8.39 20.05 17.82
CA HIS A 66 7.26 19.32 17.21
C HIS A 66 7.03 17.94 17.82
N THR A 67 8.10 17.19 18.10
CA THR A 67 8.03 15.86 18.73
C THR A 67 7.35 15.90 20.11
N GLU A 68 7.70 16.89 20.94
CA GLU A 68 7.16 17.05 22.29
C GLU A 68 5.70 17.53 22.25
N TYR A 69 5.41 18.52 21.40
CA TYR A 69 4.04 18.95 21.12
C TYR A 69 3.15 17.77 20.68
N PHE A 70 3.66 16.92 19.78
CA PHE A 70 2.92 15.77 19.27
C PHE A 70 2.62 14.75 20.38
N GLN A 71 3.59 14.48 21.26
CA GLN A 71 3.37 13.62 22.42
C GLN A 71 2.29 14.21 23.37
N ASN A 72 2.32 15.51 23.62
CA ASN A 72 1.30 16.19 24.43
C ASN A 72 -0.12 16.07 23.83
N THR A 73 -0.25 16.20 22.51
CA THR A 73 -1.55 16.05 21.84
C THR A 73 -2.11 14.64 21.96
N ILE A 74 -1.25 13.60 21.86
CA ILE A 74 -1.65 12.20 22.04
C ILE A 74 -2.17 11.96 23.46
N ALA A 75 -1.45 12.46 24.47
CA ALA A 75 -1.85 12.28 25.87
C ALA A 75 -3.21 12.89 26.20
N LEU A 76 -3.59 13.97 25.49
CA LEU A 76 -4.86 14.67 25.67
C LEU A 76 -5.97 14.19 24.72
N GLY A 77 -5.67 13.27 23.79
CA GLY A 77 -6.63 12.81 22.78
C GLY A 77 -7.03 13.88 21.76
N ILE A 78 -6.20 14.91 21.58
CA ILE A 78 -6.48 16.03 20.66
C ILE A 78 -5.71 15.78 19.34
N PRO A 79 -6.31 16.01 18.16
CA PRO A 79 -5.56 16.00 16.90
C PRO A 79 -4.42 17.01 16.90
N SER A 80 -3.28 16.69 16.27
CA SER A 80 -2.14 17.60 16.18
C SER A 80 -2.16 18.46 14.92
N VAL A 81 -1.70 19.70 15.03
CA VAL A 81 -1.32 20.51 13.87
C VAL A 81 -0.12 19.87 13.18
N THR A 82 -0.23 19.69 11.86
CA THR A 82 0.80 19.00 11.08
C THR A 82 2.06 19.87 10.97
N LEU A 83 3.23 19.25 10.84
CA LEU A 83 4.50 19.97 10.76
C LEU A 83 4.53 21.06 9.66
N PRO A 84 4.03 20.81 8.42
CA PRO A 84 4.00 21.83 7.38
C PRO A 84 3.11 23.03 7.73
N ASP A 85 2.02 22.80 8.47
CA ASP A 85 1.01 23.83 8.78
C ASP A 85 1.43 24.74 9.93
N ARG A 86 2.37 24.31 10.80
CA ARG A 86 2.78 25.08 12.01
C ARG A 86 3.18 26.52 11.71
N LYS A 87 4.15 26.70 10.81
CA LYS A 87 4.72 28.03 10.51
C LYS A 87 3.68 28.98 9.89
N PRO A 88 2.99 28.64 8.79
CA PRO A 88 1.99 29.54 8.19
C PRO A 88 0.82 29.82 9.14
N LEU A 89 0.34 28.82 9.87
CA LEU A 89 -0.74 28.98 10.85
C LEU A 89 -0.34 29.94 11.98
N LEU A 90 0.86 29.77 12.55
CA LEU A 90 1.35 30.65 13.61
C LEU A 90 1.48 32.10 13.13
N GLN A 91 2.05 32.31 11.95
CA GLN A 91 2.19 33.64 11.36
C GLN A 91 0.83 34.31 11.11
N TYR A 92 -0.17 33.54 10.68
CA TYR A 92 -1.53 34.03 10.53
C TYR A 92 -2.15 34.42 11.89
N LEU A 93 -2.09 33.53 12.89
CA LEU A 93 -2.66 33.78 14.22
C LEU A 93 -1.98 34.96 14.93
N GLN A 94 -0.68 35.18 14.72
CA GLN A 94 0.06 36.33 15.25
C GLN A 94 -0.20 37.63 14.47
N GLY A 95 -0.99 37.59 13.40
CA GLY A 95 -1.26 38.76 12.57
C GLY A 95 -0.13 39.16 11.62
N ILE A 96 0.95 38.37 11.53
CA ILE A 96 2.04 38.58 10.56
C ILE A 96 1.53 38.37 9.14
N LEU A 97 0.68 37.35 8.93
CA LEU A 97 -0.03 37.14 7.68
C LEU A 97 -1.48 37.60 7.82
N SER A 98 -1.99 38.29 6.78
CA SER A 98 -3.39 38.72 6.71
C SER A 98 -4.34 37.59 6.31
N SER A 99 -3.86 36.66 5.47
CA SER A 99 -4.58 35.49 4.96
C SER A 99 -3.58 34.38 4.53
N THR A 100 -4.09 33.17 4.30
CA THR A 100 -3.35 32.01 3.76
C THR A 100 -4.28 31.20 2.86
N ASP A 101 -3.76 30.54 1.81
CA ASP A 101 -4.54 29.68 0.90
C ASP A 101 -5.29 28.54 1.61
N SER A 102 -4.83 28.16 2.81
CA SER A 102 -5.48 27.17 3.67
C SER A 102 -6.78 27.65 4.32
N ILE A 103 -7.12 28.95 4.25
CA ILE A 103 -8.33 29.50 4.88
C ILE A 103 -9.47 29.53 3.87
N GLU A 104 -10.50 28.75 4.15
CA GLU A 104 -11.70 28.64 3.32
C GLU A 104 -12.96 28.93 4.14
N TYR A 105 -13.44 30.17 4.06
CA TYR A 105 -14.72 30.55 4.67
C TYR A 105 -15.88 29.98 3.84
N ARG A 106 -16.83 29.30 4.51
CA ARG A 106 -18.09 28.89 3.87
C ARG A 106 -19.11 30.04 3.99
N PRO A 107 -19.83 30.40 2.91
CA PRO A 107 -20.80 31.49 2.97
C PRO A 107 -22.10 31.24 3.77
N GLU A 108 -22.40 30.03 4.25
CA GLU A 108 -23.76 29.70 4.73
C GLU A 108 -23.76 28.79 5.98
N ASP A 109 -23.25 29.27 7.11
CA ASP A 109 -23.43 28.58 8.41
C ASP A 109 -24.28 29.47 9.34
N PRO A 110 -25.56 29.14 9.60
CA PRO A 110 -26.46 29.93 10.44
C PRO A 110 -25.99 30.05 11.90
N SER A 111 -24.97 29.28 12.29
CA SER A 111 -24.36 29.27 13.62
C SER A 111 -23.60 30.55 13.99
N PHE A 112 -23.44 31.51 13.07
CA PHE A 112 -22.72 32.76 13.32
C PHE A 112 -23.59 34.00 13.60
N ALA A 113 -24.92 33.86 13.67
CA ALA A 113 -25.79 34.94 14.11
C ALA A 113 -25.75 35.11 15.64
N PRO A 114 -25.61 36.34 16.19
CA PRO A 114 -25.65 36.55 17.63
C PRO A 114 -27.08 36.35 18.15
N ASN A 115 -27.23 35.39 19.08
CA ASN A 115 -28.35 35.12 19.99
C ASN A 115 -29.71 35.80 19.70
N HIS A 116 -30.68 35.01 19.24
CA HIS A 116 -32.11 35.21 19.55
C HIS A 116 -32.61 33.96 20.28
N PRO A 117 -33.49 34.07 21.30
CA PRO A 117 -33.90 32.91 22.11
C PRO A 117 -34.62 31.90 21.23
N LEU A 118 -34.22 30.63 21.34
CA LEU A 118 -34.86 29.52 20.65
C LEU A 118 -36.31 29.40 21.11
N SER A 119 -37.24 29.81 20.25
CA SER A 119 -38.64 29.39 20.35
C SER A 119 -38.74 27.94 19.88
N ASP A 120 -39.34 27.11 20.73
CA ASP A 120 -39.56 25.66 20.66
C ASP A 120 -40.41 25.18 19.46
N ASP A 121 -40.60 26.03 18.45
CA ASP A 121 -41.53 25.84 17.32
C ASP A 121 -40.83 25.34 16.04
N HIS A 122 -39.51 25.17 16.08
CA HIS A 122 -38.71 24.70 14.93
C HIS A 122 -38.50 23.18 14.88
N LEU A 123 -38.86 22.44 15.92
CA LEU A 123 -38.66 20.98 15.97
C LEU A 123 -39.60 20.22 15.01
N HIS A 124 -40.67 20.86 14.50
CA HIS A 124 -41.67 20.24 13.63
C HIS A 124 -41.57 20.60 12.14
N LYS A 125 -40.56 21.36 11.70
CA LYS A 125 -40.37 21.72 10.27
C LYS A 125 -39.22 21.00 9.56
N LEU A 126 -38.48 20.13 10.25
CA LEU A 126 -37.37 19.37 9.66
C LEU A 126 -37.83 18.08 8.97
N ASP A 127 -39.08 17.62 9.16
CA ASP A 127 -39.54 16.36 8.58
C ASP A 127 -39.95 16.47 7.09
N ASP A 128 -40.12 17.69 6.55
CA ASP A 128 -40.57 17.93 5.17
C ASP A 128 -39.44 18.26 4.18
N PHE A 129 -38.20 18.40 4.65
CA PHE A 129 -37.05 18.60 3.77
C PHE A 129 -36.45 17.25 3.40
N ASP A 130 -36.52 16.89 2.12
CA ASP A 130 -35.81 15.73 1.57
C ASP A 130 -34.31 16.05 1.47
N PHE A 131 -33.66 16.12 2.64
CA PHE A 131 -32.24 16.37 2.80
C PHE A 131 -31.41 15.34 2.02
N ILE A 132 -31.91 14.11 1.86
CA ILE A 132 -31.25 13.07 1.08
C ILE A 132 -31.20 13.48 -0.40
N SER A 133 -32.30 14.02 -0.95
CA SER A 133 -32.31 14.53 -2.32
C SER A 133 -31.44 15.77 -2.52
N MET A 134 -31.42 16.69 -1.54
CA MET A 134 -30.53 17.86 -1.61
C MET A 134 -29.04 17.46 -1.55
N ILE A 135 -28.68 16.50 -0.70
CA ILE A 135 -27.31 15.96 -0.61
C ILE A 135 -26.93 15.29 -1.93
N LYS A 136 -27.79 14.41 -2.48
CA LYS A 136 -27.53 13.74 -3.76
C LYS A 136 -27.40 14.71 -4.95
N ALA A 137 -28.14 15.81 -4.95
CA ALA A 137 -28.05 16.83 -6.01
C ALA A 137 -26.75 17.64 -5.94
N ALA A 138 -26.19 17.83 -4.74
CA ALA A 138 -24.92 18.54 -4.53
C ALA A 138 -23.69 17.63 -4.63
N GLU A 139 -23.85 16.32 -4.46
CA GLU A 139 -22.78 15.35 -4.55
C GLU A 139 -22.27 15.17 -6.00
N ARG A 140 -20.95 15.15 -6.14
CA ARG A 140 -20.26 14.71 -7.37
C ARG A 140 -19.44 13.48 -7.05
N PRO A 141 -20.00 12.26 -7.19
CA PRO A 141 -19.25 11.04 -6.94
C PRO A 141 -18.06 10.98 -7.89
N LEU A 142 -16.83 11.13 -7.37
CA LEU A 142 -15.62 11.14 -8.19
C LEU A 142 -15.36 9.77 -8.83
N LYS A 143 -15.75 8.70 -8.12
CA LYS A 143 -15.62 7.30 -8.54
C LYS A 143 -16.74 6.49 -7.90
N ASP A 144 -17.49 5.75 -8.69
CA ASP A 144 -18.40 4.70 -8.23
C ASP A 144 -17.70 3.32 -8.21
N ARG A 145 -18.38 2.31 -7.67
CA ARG A 145 -17.84 0.94 -7.55
C ARG A 145 -17.45 0.33 -8.91
N GLN A 146 -18.14 0.69 -9.99
CA GLN A 146 -17.84 0.19 -11.33
C GLN A 146 -16.65 0.94 -11.94
N SER A 147 -16.57 2.25 -11.75
CA SER A 147 -15.47 3.10 -12.19
C SER A 147 -14.14 2.78 -11.50
N LEU A 148 -14.17 2.11 -10.34
CA LEU A 148 -12.99 1.56 -9.68
C LEU A 148 -12.45 0.29 -10.37
N LEU A 149 -13.32 -0.44 -11.06
CA LEU A 149 -12.97 -1.65 -11.82
C LEU A 149 -12.56 -1.32 -13.26
N GLU A 150 -12.93 -0.13 -13.75
CA GLU A 150 -12.67 0.30 -15.12
C GLU A 150 -11.43 1.19 -15.23
N CYS A 151 -10.54 0.87 -16.17
CA CYS A 151 -9.48 1.78 -16.60
C CYS A 151 -9.92 2.48 -17.90
N LYS A 152 -10.51 3.68 -17.79
CA LYS A 152 -11.13 4.38 -18.94
C LYS A 152 -10.17 4.71 -20.08
N SER A 153 -8.87 4.79 -19.81
CA SER A 153 -7.85 5.17 -20.79
C SER A 153 -7.16 3.98 -21.46
N ARG A 154 -7.35 2.75 -20.94
CA ARG A 154 -6.67 1.55 -21.45
C ARG A 154 -7.48 0.30 -21.16
N ASP A 155 -7.80 -0.45 -22.20
CA ASP A 155 -8.23 -1.84 -22.07
C ASP A 155 -7.11 -2.80 -22.50
N PHE A 156 -7.18 -4.02 -21.99
CA PHE A 156 -6.28 -5.12 -22.38
C PHE A 156 -7.01 -6.17 -23.21
N TYR A 157 -8.17 -5.83 -23.78
CA TYR A 157 -9.01 -6.78 -24.51
C TYR A 157 -8.27 -7.30 -25.75
N SER A 158 -7.55 -6.43 -26.45
CA SER A 158 -6.69 -6.82 -27.58
C SER A 158 -5.62 -7.85 -27.19
N VAL A 159 -5.01 -7.69 -26.01
CA VAL A 159 -4.01 -8.64 -25.47
C VAL A 159 -4.66 -9.97 -25.11
N LEU A 160 -5.83 -9.93 -24.48
CA LEU A 160 -6.61 -11.12 -24.15
C LEU A 160 -6.99 -11.91 -25.41
N VAL A 161 -7.56 -11.23 -26.42
CA VAL A 161 -7.93 -11.83 -27.71
C VAL A 161 -6.71 -12.43 -28.41
N ALA A 162 -5.57 -11.74 -28.40
CA ALA A 162 -4.34 -12.26 -28.99
C ALA A 162 -3.82 -13.51 -28.24
N ALA A 163 -3.93 -13.54 -26.91
CA ALA A 163 -3.52 -14.68 -26.09
C ALA A 163 -4.47 -15.88 -26.28
N THR A 164 -5.79 -15.66 -26.27
CA THR A 164 -6.77 -16.74 -26.46
C THR A 164 -6.70 -17.31 -27.86
N LYS A 165 -6.61 -16.47 -28.91
CA LYS A 165 -6.43 -16.93 -30.29
C LYS A 165 -5.17 -17.79 -30.46
N ARG A 166 -4.08 -17.39 -29.81
CA ARG A 166 -2.83 -18.17 -29.82
C ARG A 166 -2.99 -19.52 -29.12
N GLU A 167 -3.70 -19.57 -28.01
CA GLU A 167 -3.96 -20.82 -27.29
C GLU A 167 -4.92 -21.73 -28.08
N GLU A 168 -5.95 -21.19 -28.71
CA GLU A 168 -6.86 -21.94 -29.60
C GLU A 168 -6.13 -22.49 -30.83
N GLU A 169 -5.25 -21.71 -31.45
CA GLU A 169 -4.41 -22.16 -32.56
C GLU A 169 -3.46 -23.27 -32.13
N ARG A 170 -2.87 -23.15 -30.93
CA ARG A 170 -2.05 -24.20 -30.31
C ARG A 170 -2.86 -25.49 -30.08
N GLN A 171 -4.06 -25.39 -29.53
CA GLN A 171 -4.94 -26.55 -29.30
C GLN A 171 -5.40 -27.21 -30.60
N ARG A 172 -5.65 -26.40 -31.64
CA ARG A 172 -6.02 -26.88 -32.97
C ARG A 172 -4.86 -27.67 -33.61
N LEU A 173 -3.63 -27.18 -33.50
CA LEU A 173 -2.43 -27.87 -33.96
C LEU A 173 -2.18 -29.17 -33.18
N ASP A 174 -2.29 -29.13 -31.85
CA ASP A 174 -2.15 -30.33 -31.01
C ASP A 174 -3.24 -31.38 -31.36
N SER A 175 -4.47 -30.95 -31.68
CA SER A 175 -5.57 -31.83 -32.08
C SER A 175 -5.39 -32.41 -33.49
N GLN A 176 -4.87 -31.62 -34.44
CA GLN A 176 -4.51 -32.10 -35.78
C GLN A 176 -3.36 -33.11 -35.71
N GLN A 177 -2.34 -32.87 -34.88
CA GLN A 177 -1.24 -33.82 -34.66
C GLN A 177 -1.70 -35.13 -33.99
N ARG A 178 -2.70 -35.11 -33.10
CA ARG A 178 -3.28 -36.36 -32.57
C ARG A 178 -4.02 -37.15 -33.65
N LYS A 179 -4.68 -36.47 -34.58
CA LYS A 179 -5.40 -37.11 -35.70
C LYS A 179 -4.41 -37.71 -36.72
N ASP A 180 -3.31 -37.00 -37.02
CA ASP A 180 -2.24 -37.49 -37.90
C ASP A 180 -1.39 -38.59 -37.23
N GLY A 181 -1.18 -38.52 -35.91
CA GLY A 181 -0.50 -39.56 -35.13
C GLY A 181 -1.29 -40.88 -35.06
N LEU A 182 -2.63 -40.82 -35.10
CA LEU A 182 -3.50 -42.00 -35.23
C LEU A 182 -3.34 -42.66 -36.61
N VAL A 183 -3.16 -41.87 -37.68
CA VAL A 183 -2.87 -42.38 -39.03
C VAL A 183 -1.45 -42.94 -39.13
N ALA A 184 -0.47 -42.33 -38.46
CA ALA A 184 0.91 -42.82 -38.41
C ALA A 184 1.06 -44.12 -37.59
N LYS A 185 0.32 -44.26 -36.49
CA LYS A 185 0.34 -45.48 -35.65
C LYS A 185 -0.26 -46.69 -36.36
N SER A 186 -1.20 -46.49 -37.28
CA SER A 186 -1.73 -47.56 -38.14
C SER A 186 -0.73 -48.02 -39.23
N ARG A 187 0.32 -47.25 -39.52
CA ARG A 187 1.36 -47.61 -40.51
C ARG A 187 2.60 -48.24 -39.89
N LEU A 188 2.78 -48.17 -38.56
CA LEU A 188 3.99 -48.64 -37.87
C LEU A 188 3.86 -50.05 -37.24
N MET A 189 2.66 -50.64 -37.17
CA MET A 189 2.47 -52.03 -36.72
C MET A 189 2.54 -53.01 -37.90
N GLY A 190 3.74 -53.15 -38.46
CA GLY A 190 3.99 -54.07 -39.57
C GLY A 190 5.47 -54.20 -39.89
N ALA A 191 6.30 -54.58 -38.91
CA ALA A 191 7.57 -55.24 -39.12
C ALA A 191 8.15 -55.61 -37.74
N ASP A 192 8.28 -56.92 -37.53
CA ASP A 192 8.92 -57.55 -36.38
C ASP A 192 10.44 -57.33 -36.35
N ASP A 193 10.95 -57.63 -35.15
CA ASP A 193 12.25 -58.21 -34.81
C ASP A 193 13.49 -57.32 -34.55
N ASP A 194 14.03 -57.60 -33.36
CA ASP A 194 15.44 -57.84 -33.03
C ASP A 194 16.20 -56.82 -32.16
N LEU A 195 16.55 -57.33 -30.97
CA LEU A 195 17.67 -57.09 -30.05
C LEU A 195 18.31 -55.69 -29.88
N GLY A 196 18.44 -55.25 -28.61
CA GLY A 196 19.44 -54.25 -28.23
C GLY A 196 19.34 -53.72 -26.79
N TYR A 197 20.22 -54.18 -25.91
CA TYR A 197 20.55 -53.54 -24.63
C TYR A 197 21.71 -52.56 -24.86
N ASP A 198 21.49 -51.25 -24.67
CA ASP A 198 22.52 -50.27 -24.33
C ASP A 198 21.89 -49.00 -23.70
N PRO A 199 22.47 -48.38 -22.66
CA PRO A 199 21.83 -47.31 -21.90
C PRO A 199 22.08 -45.95 -22.56
N ALA A 200 21.03 -45.30 -23.02
CA ALA A 200 21.12 -43.94 -23.55
C ALA A 200 21.50 -42.91 -22.47
N PRO A 201 22.37 -41.92 -22.77
CA PRO A 201 22.81 -40.92 -21.82
C PRO A 201 21.73 -39.84 -21.60
N LYS A 202 21.54 -39.44 -20.34
CA LYS A 202 20.65 -38.34 -19.95
C LYS A 202 21.09 -37.03 -20.62
N PRO A 203 20.15 -36.17 -21.08
CA PRO A 203 20.50 -34.94 -21.78
C PRO A 203 21.17 -33.94 -20.80
N LYS A 204 22.42 -33.58 -21.11
CA LYS A 204 23.13 -32.49 -20.44
C LYS A 204 22.52 -31.16 -20.86
N MET A 205 22.02 -30.39 -19.90
CA MET A 205 21.54 -29.02 -20.10
C MET A 205 22.75 -28.07 -20.16
N HIS A 206 23.21 -27.74 -21.36
CA HIS A 206 24.15 -26.65 -21.55
C HIS A 206 23.38 -25.32 -21.60
N PHE A 207 23.52 -24.50 -20.56
CA PHE A 207 23.21 -23.08 -20.66
C PHE A 207 24.36 -22.36 -21.38
N LYS A 208 24.03 -21.72 -22.50
CA LYS A 208 24.86 -20.69 -23.12
C LYS A 208 24.23 -19.34 -22.75
N GLY A 209 24.82 -18.65 -21.77
CA GLY A 209 24.42 -17.28 -21.40
C GLY A 209 24.76 -16.93 -19.96
N SER A 210 25.82 -16.16 -19.79
CA SER A 210 26.32 -15.52 -18.55
C SER A 210 26.88 -16.44 -17.47
N LYS A 211 28.00 -16.00 -16.87
CA LYS A 211 28.85 -16.70 -15.91
C LYS A 211 28.18 -16.87 -14.53
N ILE A 212 26.97 -17.41 -14.48
CA ILE A 212 26.32 -17.82 -13.24
C ILE A 212 26.91 -19.19 -12.88
N GLY A 213 27.33 -19.39 -11.63
CA GLY A 213 28.06 -20.58 -11.19
C GLY A 213 27.37 -21.90 -11.60
N GLU A 214 28.15 -22.96 -11.81
CA GLU A 214 27.63 -24.28 -12.20
C GLU A 214 26.71 -24.84 -11.10
N GLY A 215 25.41 -24.93 -11.34
CA GLY A 215 24.43 -25.48 -10.38
C GLY A 215 23.01 -24.94 -10.54
N VAL A 216 22.11 -25.35 -9.64
CA VAL A 216 20.71 -24.87 -9.60
C VAL A 216 20.70 -23.41 -9.13
N PRO A 217 20.03 -22.47 -9.81
CA PRO A 217 19.97 -21.08 -9.37
C PRO A 217 19.24 -20.93 -8.02
N ILE A 218 19.68 -19.98 -7.21
CA ILE A 218 19.17 -19.71 -5.86
C ILE A 218 18.36 -18.42 -5.82
N ILE A 219 17.21 -18.46 -5.16
CA ILE A 219 16.41 -17.29 -4.77
C ILE A 219 16.48 -17.14 -3.25
N LEU A 220 16.87 -15.97 -2.77
CA LEU A 220 16.84 -15.66 -1.34
C LEU A 220 15.53 -14.97 -0.95
N VAL A 221 14.92 -15.44 0.12
CA VAL A 221 13.74 -14.80 0.73
C VAL A 221 14.05 -14.35 2.17
N PRO A 222 13.35 -13.33 2.71
CA PRO A 222 13.54 -12.92 4.09
C PRO A 222 13.18 -14.05 5.07
N SER A 223 14.01 -14.22 6.11
CA SER A 223 13.69 -15.12 7.23
C SER A 223 12.65 -14.56 8.20
N ALA A 224 12.31 -13.26 8.08
CA ALA A 224 11.38 -12.61 8.99
C ALA A 224 9.95 -13.06 8.72
N PHE A 225 9.27 -13.58 9.75
CA PHE A 225 7.93 -14.17 9.64
C PHE A 225 6.84 -13.19 9.17
N GLN A 226 7.05 -11.89 9.36
CA GLN A 226 6.09 -10.83 9.02
C GLN A 226 6.17 -10.37 7.55
N THR A 227 7.03 -10.96 6.71
CA THR A 227 7.06 -10.62 5.28
C THR A 227 5.96 -11.29 4.49
N LEU A 228 5.56 -10.66 3.39
CA LEU A 228 4.55 -11.20 2.48
C LEU A 228 4.99 -12.54 1.89
N ILE A 229 6.22 -12.60 1.36
CA ILE A 229 6.80 -13.83 0.82
C ILE A 229 7.84 -14.36 1.82
N THR A 230 7.69 -15.64 2.17
CA THR A 230 8.58 -16.39 3.07
C THR A 230 8.85 -17.77 2.49
N ILE A 231 9.75 -18.54 3.11
CA ILE A 231 10.03 -19.92 2.69
C ILE A 231 8.79 -20.83 2.74
N TYR A 232 7.75 -20.46 3.49
CA TYR A 232 6.54 -21.25 3.68
C TYR A 232 5.53 -21.15 2.52
N ASN A 233 5.50 -20.01 1.82
CA ASN A 233 4.47 -19.71 0.80
C ASN A 233 5.03 -19.39 -0.58
N VAL A 234 6.36 -19.29 -0.71
CA VAL A 234 7.04 -18.92 -1.96
C VAL A 234 6.76 -19.91 -3.10
N LYS A 235 6.50 -21.18 -2.79
CA LYS A 235 6.29 -22.21 -3.81
C LYS A 235 5.00 -21.97 -4.57
N GLU A 236 3.86 -21.90 -3.88
CA GLU A 236 2.56 -21.67 -4.50
C GLU A 236 2.51 -20.30 -5.18
N PHE A 237 3.19 -19.32 -4.61
CA PHE A 237 3.28 -18.00 -5.22
C PHE A 237 4.06 -18.02 -6.55
N LEU A 238 5.25 -18.64 -6.59
CA LEU A 238 6.09 -18.63 -7.79
C LEU A 238 5.66 -19.65 -8.85
N GLU A 239 5.20 -20.85 -8.46
CA GLU A 239 4.74 -21.87 -9.40
C GLU A 239 3.36 -21.52 -9.95
N ASP A 240 2.37 -21.40 -9.05
CA ASP A 240 0.94 -21.31 -9.39
C ASP A 240 0.43 -19.86 -9.51
N GLY A 241 1.19 -18.88 -9.03
CA GLY A 241 0.74 -17.49 -8.99
C GLY A 241 -0.29 -17.22 -7.89
N VAL A 242 -0.38 -18.08 -6.88
CA VAL A 242 -1.37 -17.99 -5.80
C VAL A 242 -0.70 -17.52 -4.51
N TYR A 243 -1.14 -16.37 -4.00
CA TYR A 243 -0.68 -15.86 -2.72
C TYR A 243 -1.46 -16.49 -1.55
N ILE A 244 -0.75 -17.12 -0.62
CA ILE A 244 -1.29 -17.65 0.63
C ILE A 244 -0.51 -17.01 1.80
N PRO A 245 -1.18 -16.40 2.78
CA PRO A 245 -0.52 -15.84 3.96
C PRO A 245 0.34 -16.88 4.72
N THR A 246 1.50 -16.44 5.22
CA THR A 246 2.47 -17.30 5.92
C THR A 246 1.85 -18.00 7.14
N ASP A 247 1.02 -17.31 7.92
CA ASP A 247 0.36 -17.87 9.11
C ASP A 247 -0.61 -19.01 8.76
N VAL A 248 -1.31 -18.89 7.64
CA VAL A 248 -2.17 -19.95 7.10
C VAL A 248 -1.33 -21.16 6.69
N LYS A 249 -0.22 -20.93 5.97
CA LYS A 249 0.68 -22.02 5.54
C LYS A 249 1.32 -22.75 6.72
N VAL A 250 1.75 -22.03 7.74
CA VAL A 250 2.38 -22.60 8.94
C VAL A 250 1.38 -23.46 9.72
N LYS A 251 0.10 -23.05 9.81
CA LYS A 251 -0.96 -23.87 10.43
C LYS A 251 -1.29 -25.14 9.64
N GLN A 252 -1.19 -25.08 8.30
CA GLN A 252 -1.43 -26.23 7.43
C GLN A 252 -0.24 -27.19 7.35
N MET A 253 0.98 -26.69 7.52
CA MET A 253 2.18 -27.51 7.57
C MET A 253 2.17 -28.39 8.83
N LYS A 254 2.22 -29.70 8.61
CA LYS A 254 2.55 -30.69 9.64
C LYS A 254 4.02 -31.04 9.51
N GLY A 255 4.90 -30.31 10.19
CA GLY A 255 6.33 -30.60 10.13
C GLY A 255 7.22 -29.44 10.56
N ALA A 256 8.53 -29.69 10.55
CA ALA A 256 9.53 -28.68 10.79
C ALA A 256 9.60 -27.65 9.64
N ARG A 257 10.08 -26.46 9.95
CA ARG A 257 10.36 -25.42 8.95
C ARG A 257 11.33 -25.97 7.89
N PRO A 258 11.03 -25.85 6.59
CA PRO A 258 11.96 -26.25 5.54
C PRO A 258 13.18 -25.32 5.52
N ASP A 259 14.38 -25.87 5.38
CA ASP A 259 15.61 -25.09 5.19
C ASP A 259 15.84 -24.71 3.71
N CYS A 260 15.23 -25.44 2.79
CA CYS A 260 15.28 -25.19 1.35
C CYS A 260 13.99 -25.67 0.68
N VAL A 261 13.48 -24.89 -0.27
CA VAL A 261 12.29 -25.23 -1.07
C VAL A 261 12.64 -25.18 -2.55
N THR A 262 12.34 -26.25 -3.29
CA THR A 262 12.52 -26.26 -4.75
C THR A 262 11.28 -25.72 -5.46
N VAL A 263 11.50 -24.78 -6.37
CA VAL A 263 10.47 -24.16 -7.22
C VAL A 263 10.77 -24.47 -8.68
N GLN A 264 9.77 -24.89 -9.46
CA GLN A 264 9.89 -25.15 -10.88
C GLN A 264 9.07 -24.15 -11.69
N LYS A 265 9.71 -23.40 -12.59
CA LYS A 265 9.02 -22.47 -13.49
C LYS A 265 9.25 -22.85 -14.94
N LYS A 266 8.15 -22.99 -15.69
CA LYS A 266 8.17 -23.12 -17.14
C LYS A 266 8.24 -21.74 -17.77
N LEU A 267 9.37 -21.40 -18.37
CA LEU A 267 9.55 -20.13 -19.07
C LEU A 267 8.95 -20.24 -20.48
N SER A 268 8.02 -19.36 -20.83
CA SER A 268 7.23 -19.45 -22.07
C SER A 268 8.04 -19.33 -23.36
N ARG A 269 9.29 -18.85 -23.32
CA ARG A 269 10.12 -18.68 -24.51
C ARG A 269 10.71 -19.98 -25.04
N ASP A 270 11.22 -20.86 -24.18
CA ASP A 270 11.96 -22.07 -24.61
C ASP A 270 11.31 -23.40 -24.21
N ARG A 271 10.13 -23.38 -23.56
CA ARG A 271 9.45 -24.57 -22.99
C ARG A 271 10.31 -25.35 -21.98
N VAL A 272 11.47 -24.82 -21.58
CA VAL A 272 12.35 -25.39 -20.56
C VAL A 272 11.76 -25.12 -19.17
N VAL A 273 11.63 -26.18 -18.38
CA VAL A 273 11.31 -26.08 -16.95
C VAL A 273 12.61 -25.82 -16.22
N THR A 274 12.73 -24.65 -15.59
CA THR A 274 13.90 -24.29 -14.78
C THR A 274 13.56 -24.48 -13.31
N ALA A 275 14.40 -25.21 -12.59
CA ALA A 275 14.31 -25.36 -11.14
C ALA A 275 15.11 -24.27 -10.43
N TYR A 276 14.60 -23.81 -9.30
CA TYR A 276 15.24 -22.83 -8.41
C TYR A 276 15.24 -23.39 -6.98
N GLU A 277 16.34 -23.17 -6.27
CA GLU A 277 16.40 -23.39 -4.82
C GLU A 277 16.01 -22.10 -4.10
N VAL A 278 15.04 -22.16 -3.20
CA VAL A 278 14.66 -21.04 -2.35
C VAL A 278 15.20 -21.28 -0.94
N ARG A 279 15.98 -20.32 -0.43
CA ARG A 279 16.56 -20.35 0.92
C ARG A 279 16.30 -19.04 1.64
N ASP A 280 16.32 -19.06 2.96
CA ASP A 280 16.03 -17.90 3.81
C ASP A 280 17.12 -17.54 4.83
N LYS A 281 18.12 -18.41 4.99
CA LYS A 281 19.28 -18.21 5.87
C LYS A 281 20.53 -17.94 5.02
N PRO A 282 20.93 -16.68 4.84
CA PRO A 282 22.19 -16.34 4.15
C PRO A 282 23.42 -17.03 4.76
N SER A 283 23.42 -17.26 6.07
CA SER A 283 24.50 -17.92 6.80
C SER A 283 24.70 -19.41 6.47
N SER A 284 23.75 -20.05 5.78
CA SER A 284 23.91 -21.43 5.31
C SER A 284 24.48 -21.55 3.90
N LEU A 285 24.68 -20.43 3.20
CA LEU A 285 25.28 -20.39 1.87
C LEU A 285 26.80 -20.45 1.96
N LYS A 286 27.40 -21.34 1.17
CA LYS A 286 28.85 -21.34 0.96
C LYS A 286 29.25 -20.17 0.04
N PRO A 287 30.52 -19.72 0.06
CA PRO A 287 31.00 -18.66 -0.84
C PRO A 287 30.64 -18.90 -2.31
N GLU A 288 30.70 -20.15 -2.78
CA GLU A 288 30.42 -20.53 -4.17
C GLU A 288 28.91 -20.49 -4.49
N ASP A 289 28.06 -20.64 -3.48
CA ASP A 289 26.61 -20.58 -3.66
C ASP A 289 26.13 -19.16 -3.98
N TRP A 290 26.88 -18.14 -3.57
CA TRP A 290 26.55 -16.72 -3.83
C TRP A 290 26.65 -16.35 -5.30
N ASP A 291 27.41 -17.09 -6.10
CA ASP A 291 27.45 -16.94 -7.56
C ASP A 291 26.26 -17.59 -8.26
N ARG A 292 25.48 -18.40 -7.55
CA ARG A 292 24.21 -18.98 -8.02
C ARG A 292 22.99 -18.17 -7.58
N VAL A 293 23.15 -17.16 -6.73
CA VAL A 293 22.04 -16.30 -6.30
C VAL A 293 21.61 -15.38 -7.45
N VAL A 294 20.41 -15.62 -7.98
CA VAL A 294 19.87 -14.90 -9.15
C VAL A 294 18.80 -13.88 -8.78
N ALA A 295 18.20 -13.99 -7.60
CA ALA A 295 17.18 -13.07 -7.11
C ALA A 295 17.14 -13.03 -5.58
N VAL A 296 16.74 -11.89 -5.05
CA VAL A 296 16.59 -11.66 -3.61
C VAL A 296 15.31 -10.89 -3.33
N PHE A 297 14.51 -11.37 -2.39
CA PHE A 297 13.43 -10.62 -1.77
C PHE A 297 13.96 -9.95 -0.49
N VAL A 298 13.70 -8.65 -0.33
CA VAL A 298 14.23 -7.86 0.78
C VAL A 298 13.14 -7.21 1.62
N LEU A 299 13.41 -7.06 2.91
CA LEU A 299 12.63 -6.28 3.87
C LEU A 299 12.86 -4.77 3.71
N GLY A 300 13.99 -4.38 3.12
CA GLY A 300 14.43 -2.98 3.05
C GLY A 300 15.01 -2.45 4.37
N LYS A 301 15.52 -3.33 5.24
CA LYS A 301 16.23 -2.97 6.48
C LYS A 301 17.71 -3.26 6.33
N GLU A 302 18.57 -2.30 6.68
CA GLU A 302 20.03 -2.42 6.54
C GLU A 302 20.60 -3.66 7.25
N TRP A 303 20.08 -3.97 8.44
CA TRP A 303 20.54 -5.12 9.22
C TRP A 303 20.36 -6.47 8.51
N GLN A 304 19.49 -6.56 7.49
CA GLN A 304 19.28 -7.79 6.71
C GLN A 304 20.56 -8.24 6.00
N PHE A 305 21.42 -7.29 5.63
CA PHE A 305 22.60 -7.54 4.78
C PHE A 305 23.90 -7.73 5.57
N LYS A 306 23.84 -7.73 6.91
CA LYS A 306 25.03 -7.75 7.77
C LYS A 306 25.94 -8.96 7.53
N ASP A 307 25.37 -10.12 7.26
CA ASP A 307 26.09 -11.39 7.10
C ASP A 307 26.26 -11.80 5.61
N TRP A 308 26.21 -10.82 4.71
CA TRP A 308 26.30 -11.06 3.27
C TRP A 308 27.72 -10.76 2.78
N PRO A 309 28.21 -11.43 1.72
CA PRO A 309 29.59 -11.28 1.24
C PRO A 309 29.82 -9.98 0.43
N PHE A 310 28.95 -8.97 0.60
CA PHE A 310 29.00 -7.72 -0.16
C PHE A 310 29.32 -6.56 0.75
N LYS A 311 30.06 -5.57 0.22
CA LYS A 311 30.48 -4.41 1.02
C LYS A 311 29.33 -3.42 1.23
N ASP A 312 28.45 -3.31 0.24
CA ASP A 312 27.29 -2.43 0.26
C ASP A 312 26.09 -3.11 -0.40
N HIS A 313 24.88 -2.80 0.07
CA HIS A 313 23.63 -3.33 -0.47
C HIS A 313 23.42 -2.92 -1.94
N VAL A 314 24.04 -1.82 -2.38
CA VAL A 314 24.05 -1.39 -3.80
C VAL A 314 24.74 -2.44 -4.69
N GLU A 315 25.78 -3.11 -4.20
CA GLU A 315 26.55 -4.11 -4.94
C GLU A 315 25.70 -5.36 -5.26
N ILE A 316 24.76 -5.69 -4.37
CA ILE A 316 23.83 -6.83 -4.52
C ILE A 316 22.98 -6.68 -5.79
N PHE A 317 22.54 -5.45 -6.09
CA PHE A 317 21.61 -5.16 -7.19
C PHE A 317 22.28 -4.70 -8.47
N ASN A 318 23.60 -4.51 -8.46
CA ASN A 318 24.40 -4.06 -9.62
C ASN A 318 25.24 -5.17 -10.25
N LYS A 319 25.07 -6.44 -9.82
CA LYS A 319 25.75 -7.59 -10.41
C LYS A 319 25.18 -7.86 -11.82
N ASN A 320 25.81 -7.26 -12.84
CA ASN A 320 25.54 -7.47 -14.28
C ASN A 320 26.36 -8.63 -14.85
#